data_AF-A0A7C7L8K0-F1
#
_entry.id   AF-A0A7C7L8K0-F1
#
_cell.length_a   1.000
_cell.length_b   1.000
_cell.length_c   1.000
_cell.angle_alpha   90.00
_cell.angle_beta   90.00
_cell.angle_gamma   90.00
#
_symmetry.space_group_name_H-M   'P 1'
#
loop_
_entity.id
_entity.type
_entity.pdbx_description
1 polymer ?
#
loop_
_entity_poly.entity_id
_entity_poly.type
_entity_poly.pdbx_seq_one_letter_code
_entity_poly.pdbx_strand_id
1 'polypeptide(L)'
;AEEYLAQVNENGELPMSMIQHVDSGKKVFYYNVTDFHTAQDEYQNIWSLTSTEVTRDQADYLAFQFNEKQAAQRHLAILIEGGVSFPTVLDDSNTSALFTLERDGEAVSYHKLIELVAAFRDFGMKGVEVQRYKGLGEMNPDQLWESTMDPELRFMKRVILDDVLEADKTFTMLMGDETAPRREYIAAHAHEVGDLDV
;
A
#
# COMPACT_ATOMS: atom_id res chain seq x y z
N ALA A 1 -13.13 -4.82 3.83
CA ALA A 1 -12.09 -5.59 4.53
C ALA A 1 -12.71 -6.74 5.32
N GLU A 2 -13.66 -6.47 6.22
CA GLU A 2 -14.40 -7.48 7.00
C GLU A 2 -15.00 -8.61 6.15
N GLU A 3 -15.60 -8.29 5.01
CA GLU A 3 -16.20 -9.28 4.10
C GLU A 3 -15.17 -10.22 3.45
N TYR A 4 -13.97 -9.73 3.11
CA TYR A 4 -12.87 -10.56 2.56
C TYR A 4 -12.30 -11.48 3.63
N LEU A 5 -12.16 -10.93 4.82
CA LEU A 5 -11.65 -11.57 6.01
C LEU A 5 -12.60 -12.68 6.51
N ALA A 6 -13.92 -12.52 6.35
CA ALA A 6 -14.89 -13.56 6.70
C ALA A 6 -14.90 -14.78 5.75
N GLN A 7 -14.24 -14.71 4.59
CA GLN A 7 -14.20 -15.78 3.58
C GLN A 7 -12.97 -16.67 3.76
N VAL A 8 -12.68 -17.06 5.00
CA VAL A 8 -11.62 -18.03 5.30
C VAL A 8 -12.16 -19.43 5.05
N ASN A 9 -11.42 -20.26 4.30
CA ASN A 9 -11.82 -21.64 4.05
C ASN A 9 -11.63 -22.54 5.28
N GLU A 10 -12.08 -23.80 5.22
CA GLU A 10 -11.95 -24.77 6.32
C GLU A 10 -10.50 -25.00 6.78
N ASN A 11 -9.52 -24.68 5.92
CA ASN A 11 -8.09 -24.79 6.19
C ASN A 11 -7.47 -23.51 6.77
N GLY A 12 -8.25 -22.46 7.01
CA GLY A 12 -7.75 -21.20 7.56
C GLY A 12 -7.12 -20.26 6.52
N GLU A 13 -7.30 -20.52 5.22
CA GLU A 13 -6.68 -19.74 4.15
C GLU A 13 -7.59 -18.62 3.64
N LEU A 14 -6.98 -17.48 3.32
CA LEU A 14 -7.66 -16.35 2.69
C LEU A 14 -7.79 -16.55 1.17
N PRO A 15 -8.82 -15.97 0.55
CA PRO A 15 -8.98 -16.06 -0.90
C PRO A 15 -7.88 -15.28 -1.63
N MET A 16 -7.38 -15.84 -2.73
CA MET A 16 -6.40 -15.18 -3.62
C MET A 16 -7.06 -14.23 -4.61
N SER A 17 -8.27 -14.57 -5.05
CA SER A 17 -8.95 -13.81 -6.09
C SER A 17 -10.45 -13.76 -5.85
N MET A 18 -11.11 -12.80 -6.47
CA MET A 18 -12.57 -12.66 -6.44
C MET A 18 -13.08 -12.26 -7.82
N ILE A 19 -14.23 -12.81 -8.21
CA ILE A 19 -15.01 -12.34 -9.35
C ILE A 19 -16.33 -11.79 -8.83
N GLN A 20 -16.67 -10.57 -9.22
CA GLN A 20 -17.89 -9.89 -8.84
C GLN A 20 -18.75 -9.63 -10.08
N HIS A 21 -20.02 -10.04 -10.03
CA HIS A 21 -21.01 -9.66 -11.04
C HIS A 21 -21.47 -8.21 -10.80
N VAL A 22 -21.51 -7.39 -11.85
CA VAL A 22 -21.80 -5.95 -11.74
C VAL A 22 -23.26 -5.69 -11.34
N ASP A 23 -24.24 -6.30 -12.04
CA ASP A 23 -25.66 -6.04 -11.75
C ASP A 23 -26.17 -6.67 -10.45
N SER A 24 -25.80 -7.92 -10.18
CA SER A 24 -26.30 -8.64 -9.00
C SER A 24 -25.49 -8.35 -7.73
N GLY A 25 -24.29 -7.76 -7.87
CA GLY A 25 -23.34 -7.57 -6.78
C GLY A 25 -22.81 -8.88 -6.18
N LYS A 26 -23.16 -10.04 -6.76
CA LYS A 26 -22.75 -11.36 -6.26
C LYS A 26 -21.24 -11.54 -6.42
N LYS A 27 -20.58 -11.93 -5.34
CA LYS A 27 -19.13 -12.16 -5.28
C LYS A 27 -18.85 -13.65 -5.15
N VAL A 28 -17.88 -14.13 -5.90
CA VAL A 28 -17.35 -15.50 -5.82
C VAL A 28 -15.86 -15.40 -5.52
N PHE A 29 -15.42 -16.11 -4.49
CA PHE A 29 -14.04 -16.08 -4.01
C PHE A 29 -13.31 -17.36 -4.41
N TYR A 30 -12.04 -17.22 -4.79
CA TYR A 30 -11.18 -18.31 -5.25
C TYR A 30 -9.90 -18.36 -4.40
N TYR A 31 -9.47 -19.58 -4.06
CA TYR A 31 -8.34 -19.81 -3.14
C TYR A 31 -7.07 -20.28 -3.85
N ASN A 32 -7.19 -20.73 -5.10
CA ASN A 32 -6.08 -21.13 -5.96
C ASN A 32 -6.13 -20.35 -7.30
N VAL A 33 -4.99 -20.32 -8.00
CA VAL A 33 -4.86 -19.61 -9.29
C VAL A 33 -5.55 -20.38 -10.42
N THR A 34 -5.57 -21.71 -10.35
CA THR A 34 -6.12 -22.59 -11.39
C THR A 34 -7.64 -22.46 -11.52
N ASP A 35 -8.38 -22.51 -10.41
CA ASP A 35 -9.83 -22.35 -10.39
C ASP A 35 -10.23 -20.93 -10.77
N PHE A 36 -9.42 -19.94 -10.38
CA PHE A 36 -9.64 -18.56 -10.77
C PHE A 36 -9.51 -18.37 -12.29
N HIS A 37 -8.45 -18.89 -12.92
CA HIS A 37 -8.31 -18.81 -14.37
C HIS A 37 -9.39 -19.60 -15.10
N THR A 38 -9.72 -20.80 -14.61
CA THR A 38 -10.82 -21.60 -15.18
C THR A 38 -12.14 -20.83 -15.16
N ALA A 39 -12.46 -20.20 -14.03
CA ALA A 39 -13.65 -19.37 -13.92
C ALA A 39 -13.58 -18.11 -14.80
N GLN A 40 -12.41 -17.47 -14.88
CA GLN A 40 -12.19 -16.29 -15.73
C GLN A 40 -12.43 -16.62 -17.21
N ASP A 41 -12.03 -17.80 -17.67
CA ASP A 41 -12.24 -18.28 -19.03
C ASP A 41 -13.72 -18.62 -19.32
N GLU A 42 -14.49 -18.99 -18.28
CA GLU A 42 -15.93 -19.26 -18.38
C GLU A 42 -16.77 -17.98 -18.49
N TYR A 43 -16.30 -16.86 -17.93
CA TYR A 43 -17.02 -15.58 -17.96
C TYR A 43 -16.70 -14.77 -19.22
N GLN A 44 -17.74 -14.48 -20.01
CA GLN A 44 -17.67 -13.51 -21.10
C GLN A 44 -17.71 -12.08 -20.52
N ASN A 45 -17.05 -11.11 -21.17
CA ASN A 45 -17.01 -9.69 -20.79
C ASN A 45 -16.49 -9.41 -19.37
N ILE A 46 -15.40 -10.08 -18.97
CA ILE A 46 -14.76 -9.87 -17.68
C ILE A 46 -13.68 -8.78 -17.76
N TRP A 47 -13.76 -7.79 -16.89
CA TRP A 47 -12.68 -6.83 -16.69
C TRP A 47 -11.64 -7.39 -15.72
N SER A 48 -10.36 -7.22 -16.05
CA SER A 48 -9.25 -7.44 -15.14
C SER A 48 -8.25 -6.29 -15.24
N LEU A 49 -7.57 -5.98 -14.14
CA LEU A 49 -6.54 -4.92 -14.07
C LEU A 49 -5.43 -5.07 -15.12
N THR A 50 -5.23 -6.29 -15.62
CA THR A 50 -4.19 -6.64 -16.60
C THR A 50 -4.69 -6.71 -18.04
N SER A 51 -6.00 -6.67 -18.30
CA SER A 51 -6.56 -6.80 -19.66
C SER A 51 -7.04 -5.45 -20.19
N THR A 52 -6.66 -5.14 -21.43
CA THR A 52 -7.03 -3.91 -22.16
C THR A 52 -8.25 -4.09 -23.06
N GLU A 53 -8.82 -5.29 -23.16
CA GLU A 53 -9.87 -5.62 -24.13
C GLU A 53 -11.26 -5.15 -23.71
N VAL A 54 -11.54 -5.14 -22.40
CA VAL A 54 -12.83 -4.74 -21.84
C VAL A 54 -12.57 -3.60 -20.87
N THR A 55 -13.33 -2.52 -20.96
CA THR A 55 -13.25 -1.42 -19.97
C THR A 55 -14.17 -1.72 -18.79
N ARG A 56 -13.85 -1.18 -17.61
CA ARG A 56 -14.58 -1.46 -16.37
C ARG A 56 -16.07 -1.12 -16.46
N ASP A 57 -16.43 -0.09 -17.24
CA ASP A 57 -17.81 0.38 -17.43
C ASP A 57 -18.63 -0.50 -18.38
N GLN A 58 -17.96 -1.34 -19.18
CA GLN A 58 -18.59 -2.21 -20.17
C GLN A 58 -18.59 -3.68 -19.74
N ALA A 59 -18.07 -3.98 -18.55
CA ALA A 59 -17.88 -5.33 -18.07
C ALA A 59 -19.10 -5.84 -17.30
N ASP A 60 -19.49 -7.08 -17.56
CA ASP A 60 -20.53 -7.79 -16.79
C ASP A 60 -19.94 -8.34 -15.47
N TYR A 61 -18.63 -8.60 -15.47
CA TYR A 61 -17.87 -9.16 -14.35
C TYR A 61 -16.58 -8.39 -14.07
N LEU A 62 -16.24 -8.25 -12.79
CA LEU A 62 -14.99 -7.63 -12.33
C LEU A 62 -14.13 -8.68 -11.63
N ALA A 63 -12.92 -8.90 -12.14
CA ALA A 63 -11.93 -9.78 -11.56
C ALA A 63 -10.90 -9.01 -10.73
N PHE A 64 -10.70 -9.44 -9.49
CA PHE A 64 -9.71 -8.87 -8.58
C PHE A 64 -8.75 -9.96 -8.08
N GLN A 65 -7.47 -9.63 -8.02
CA GLN A 65 -6.44 -10.44 -7.37
C GLN A 65 -5.96 -9.72 -6.11
N PHE A 66 -5.82 -10.47 -5.01
CA PHE A 66 -5.36 -9.95 -3.73
C PHE A 66 -3.86 -10.22 -3.57
N ASN A 67 -3.04 -9.30 -4.10
CA ASN A 67 -1.58 -9.44 -4.11
C ASN A 67 -0.98 -9.56 -2.69
N GLU A 68 -1.59 -8.89 -1.72
CA GLU A 68 -1.15 -8.90 -0.31
C GLU A 68 -1.63 -10.12 0.48
N LYS A 69 -2.31 -11.10 -0.14
CA LYS A 69 -2.80 -12.30 0.56
C LYS A 69 -1.68 -12.99 1.33
N GLN A 70 -0.53 -13.22 0.70
CA GLN A 70 0.55 -13.98 1.32
C GLN A 70 1.14 -13.25 2.54
N ALA A 71 1.28 -11.93 2.47
CA ALA A 71 1.71 -11.12 3.61
C ALA A 71 0.66 -11.18 4.73
N ALA A 72 -0.61 -10.94 4.40
CA ALA A 72 -1.71 -11.01 5.36
C ALA A 72 -1.79 -12.39 6.03
N GLN A 73 -1.72 -13.49 5.27
CA GLN A 73 -1.82 -14.84 5.79
C GLN A 73 -0.63 -15.22 6.69
N ARG A 74 0.60 -14.78 6.38
CA ARG A 74 1.75 -14.96 7.27
C ARG A 74 1.56 -14.24 8.60
N HIS A 75 1.14 -12.97 8.56
CA HIS A 75 0.90 -12.21 9.78
C HIS A 75 -0.27 -12.77 10.59
N LEU A 76 -1.31 -13.29 9.93
CA LEU A 76 -2.42 -13.96 10.57
C LEU A 76 -2.00 -15.27 11.25
N ALA A 77 -1.13 -16.07 10.63
CA ALA A 77 -0.62 -17.30 11.24
C ALA A 77 0.11 -17.01 12.56
N ILE A 78 0.93 -15.95 12.60
CA ILE A 78 1.63 -15.51 13.82
C ILE A 78 0.64 -15.13 14.92
N LEU A 79 -0.45 -14.43 14.58
CA LEU A 79 -1.48 -14.04 15.55
C LEU A 79 -2.23 -15.27 16.10
N ILE A 80 -2.58 -16.22 15.23
CA ILE A 80 -3.26 -17.47 15.62
C ILE A 80 -2.35 -18.33 16.52
N GLU A 81 -1.06 -18.45 16.20
CA GLU A 81 -0.07 -19.11 17.06
C GLU A 81 0.05 -18.43 18.43
N GLY A 82 -0.12 -17.11 18.47
CA GLY A 82 -0.23 -16.31 19.70
C GLY A 82 -1.53 -16.51 20.49
N GLY A 83 -2.42 -17.41 20.07
CA GLY A 83 -3.70 -17.71 20.72
C GLY A 83 -4.81 -16.72 20.39
N VAL A 84 -4.61 -15.86 19.41
CA VAL A 84 -5.55 -14.81 19.03
C VAL A 84 -6.40 -15.28 17.86
N SER A 85 -7.71 -15.48 18.08
CA SER A 85 -8.63 -15.98 17.07
C SER A 85 -9.27 -14.84 16.25
N PHE A 86 -9.53 -15.11 14.97
CA PHE A 86 -9.90 -14.09 14.00
C PHE A 86 -11.22 -13.34 14.26
N PRO A 87 -12.34 -14.01 14.62
CA PRO A 87 -13.57 -13.30 14.96
C PRO A 87 -13.35 -12.37 16.15
N THR A 88 -12.52 -12.79 17.09
CA THR A 88 -12.19 -12.04 18.29
C THR A 88 -11.21 -10.88 18.02
N VAL A 89 -10.51 -10.81 16.90
CA VAL A 89 -9.62 -9.66 16.58
C VAL A 89 -10.37 -8.51 15.93
N LEU A 90 -11.32 -8.86 15.07
CA LEU A 90 -12.06 -7.93 14.21
C LEU A 90 -13.43 -7.56 14.79
N ASP A 91 -13.89 -8.25 15.83
CA ASP A 91 -15.11 -7.89 16.51
C ASP A 91 -14.92 -6.61 17.31
N ASP A 92 -15.55 -5.54 16.82
CA ASP A 92 -15.55 -4.24 17.47
C ASP A 92 -16.35 -4.20 18.77
N SER A 93 -17.07 -5.26 19.12
CA SER A 93 -17.85 -5.40 20.37
C SER A 93 -17.10 -6.10 21.50
N ASN A 94 -15.86 -6.52 21.27
CA ASN A 94 -15.05 -7.17 22.31
C ASN A 94 -14.91 -6.29 23.55
N THR A 95 -15.24 -6.87 24.70
CA THR A 95 -15.16 -6.21 26.02
C THR A 95 -14.02 -6.77 26.88
N SER A 96 -13.48 -7.95 26.54
CA SER A 96 -12.32 -8.56 27.23
C SER A 96 -11.01 -8.01 26.69
N ALA A 97 -10.01 -7.78 27.55
CA ALA A 97 -8.67 -7.36 27.11
C ALA A 97 -8.00 -8.52 26.37
N LEU A 98 -7.70 -8.31 25.08
CA LEU A 98 -7.08 -9.31 24.21
C LEU A 98 -5.58 -9.11 24.09
N PHE A 99 -5.12 -7.88 24.24
CA PHE A 99 -3.73 -7.50 24.06
C PHE A 99 -3.26 -6.66 25.24
N THR A 100 -2.00 -6.81 25.62
CA THR A 100 -1.36 -5.95 26.62
C THR A 100 -0.04 -5.47 26.05
N LEU A 101 0.15 -4.15 26.01
CA LEU A 101 1.43 -3.53 25.69
C LEU A 101 2.13 -3.16 26.99
N GLU A 102 3.34 -3.65 27.17
CA GLU A 102 4.20 -3.30 28.30
C GLU A 102 5.45 -2.58 27.81
N ARG A 103 5.73 -1.42 28.42
CA ARG A 103 6.98 -0.69 28.22
C ARG A 103 7.38 -0.01 29.53
N ASP A 104 8.64 -0.17 29.94
CA ASP A 104 9.20 0.49 31.12
C ASP A 104 8.38 0.28 32.41
N GLY A 105 7.70 -0.86 32.54
CA GLY A 105 6.83 -1.21 33.67
C GLY A 105 5.40 -0.66 33.60
N GLU A 106 5.06 0.12 32.58
CA GLU A 106 3.67 0.51 32.28
C GLU A 106 3.03 -0.53 31.34
N ALA A 107 2.03 -1.25 31.86
CA ALA A 107 1.23 -2.19 31.09
C ALA A 107 -0.15 -1.59 30.78
N VAL A 108 -0.51 -1.47 29.50
CA VAL A 108 -1.83 -1.01 29.05
C VAL A 108 -2.50 -2.11 28.24
N SER A 109 -3.75 -2.42 28.62
CA SER A 109 -4.55 -3.45 27.98
C SER A 109 -5.47 -2.87 26.90
N TYR A 110 -5.60 -3.59 25.79
CA TYR A 110 -6.39 -3.22 24.62
C TYR A 110 -7.38 -4.34 24.26
N HIS A 111 -8.55 -3.91 23.79
CA HIS A 111 -9.67 -4.78 23.41
C HIS A 111 -9.76 -4.98 21.90
N LYS A 112 -9.20 -4.06 21.12
CA LYS A 112 -9.28 -4.03 19.65
C LYS A 112 -7.91 -3.97 19.01
N LEU A 113 -7.74 -4.65 17.88
CA LEU A 113 -6.47 -4.63 17.15
C LEU A 113 -6.16 -3.25 16.56
N ILE A 114 -7.18 -2.53 16.09
CA ILE A 114 -6.96 -1.19 15.50
C ILE A 114 -6.42 -0.19 16.54
N GLU A 115 -6.90 -0.29 17.77
CA GLU A 115 -6.41 0.50 18.90
C GLU A 115 -4.98 0.08 19.27
N LEU A 116 -4.69 -1.23 19.24
CA LEU A 116 -3.36 -1.76 19.50
C LEU A 116 -2.34 -1.24 18.48
N VAL A 117 -2.65 -1.21 17.18
CA VAL A 117 -1.70 -0.76 16.14
C VAL A 117 -1.39 0.72 16.30
N ALA A 118 -2.41 1.55 16.54
CA ALA A 118 -2.22 2.97 16.81
C ALA A 118 -1.39 3.17 18.10
N ALA A 119 -1.77 2.48 19.16
CA ALA A 119 -1.06 2.53 20.43
C ALA A 119 0.38 2.03 20.31
N PHE A 120 0.64 0.95 19.59
CA PHE A 120 1.98 0.38 19.41
C PHE A 120 2.91 1.39 18.73
N ARG A 121 2.41 2.10 17.71
CA ARG A 121 3.15 3.18 17.07
C ARG A 121 3.49 4.28 18.07
N ASP A 122 2.51 4.74 18.85
CA ASP A 122 2.72 5.79 19.84
C ASP A 122 3.67 5.33 20.96
N PHE A 123 3.50 4.11 21.44
CA PHE A 123 4.37 3.45 22.42
C PHE A 123 5.78 3.29 21.91
N GLY A 124 6.00 3.00 20.62
CA GLY A 124 7.33 2.93 20.01
C GLY A 124 7.97 4.30 19.84
N MET A 125 7.18 5.32 19.50
CA MET A 125 7.65 6.70 19.33
C MET A 125 7.88 7.43 20.65
N LYS A 126 7.34 6.96 21.78
CA LYS A 126 7.62 7.52 23.11
C LYS A 126 9.12 7.54 23.38
N GLY A 127 9.65 8.72 23.70
CA GLY A 127 11.07 8.95 23.97
C GLY A 127 11.97 9.07 22.74
N VAL A 128 11.42 8.95 21.52
CA VAL A 128 12.14 9.22 20.28
C VAL A 128 11.97 10.68 19.90
N GLU A 129 13.06 11.43 19.91
CA GLU A 129 13.09 12.79 19.36
C GLU A 129 13.37 12.73 17.86
N VAL A 130 12.40 13.15 17.04
CA VAL A 130 12.55 13.18 15.57
C VAL A 130 12.91 14.59 15.14
N GLN A 131 14.18 14.79 14.80
CA GLN A 131 14.64 16.05 14.20
C GLN A 131 14.47 16.00 12.68
N ARG A 132 13.68 16.93 12.12
CA ARG A 132 13.54 17.11 10.68
C ARG A 132 14.32 18.33 10.22
N TYR A 133 15.47 18.09 9.60
CA TYR A 133 16.25 19.14 8.95
C TYR A 133 15.47 19.76 7.79
N LYS A 134 15.22 21.08 7.83
CA LYS A 134 14.55 21.81 6.72
C LYS A 134 15.54 22.36 5.69
N GLY A 135 16.81 22.40 6.04
CA GLY A 135 17.91 22.77 5.17
C GLY A 135 19.25 22.31 5.72
N LEU A 136 20.29 22.37 4.89
CA LEU A 136 21.63 21.90 5.25
C LEU A 136 22.27 22.73 6.37
N GLY A 137 21.86 24.00 6.55
CA GLY A 137 22.38 24.87 7.60
C GLY A 137 21.92 24.51 9.02
N GLU A 138 20.97 23.59 9.16
CA GLU A 138 20.54 23.04 10.46
C GLU A 138 21.39 21.84 10.90
N MET A 139 22.30 21.36 10.04
CA MET A 139 23.18 20.22 10.30
C MET A 139 24.57 20.69 10.76
N ASN A 140 25.16 19.94 11.69
CA ASN A 140 26.55 20.16 12.07
C ASN A 140 27.51 19.67 10.97
N PRO A 141 28.74 20.22 10.87
CA PRO A 141 29.71 19.80 9.86
C PRO A 141 30.01 18.29 9.85
N ASP A 142 30.11 17.67 11.01
CA ASP A 142 30.37 16.23 11.13
C ASP A 142 29.21 15.40 10.55
N GLN A 143 27.96 15.81 10.82
CA GLN A 143 26.76 15.17 10.28
C GLN A 143 26.68 15.31 8.75
N LEU A 144 27.03 16.47 8.21
CA LEU A 144 27.08 16.69 6.76
C LEU A 144 28.11 15.78 6.11
N TRP A 145 29.28 15.64 6.74
CA TRP A 145 30.34 14.78 6.25
C TRP A 145 29.89 13.32 6.17
N GLU A 146 29.42 12.77 7.29
CA GLU A 146 28.99 11.37 7.41
C GLU A 146 27.79 11.02 6.53
N SER A 147 26.88 11.97 6.30
CA SER A 147 25.65 11.70 5.54
C SER A 147 25.74 12.00 4.05
N THR A 148 26.45 13.07 3.65
CA THR A 148 26.37 13.61 2.28
C THR A 148 27.69 13.81 1.57
N MET A 149 28.82 13.92 2.28
CA MET A 149 30.10 14.27 1.64
C MET A 149 31.08 13.11 1.53
N ASP A 150 31.05 12.16 2.47
CA ASP A 150 31.95 11.00 2.46
C ASP A 150 31.77 10.18 1.17
N PRO A 151 32.82 10.01 0.33
CA PRO A 151 32.75 9.21 -0.89
C PRO A 151 32.29 7.77 -0.70
N GLU A 152 32.49 7.17 0.49
CA GLU A 152 32.10 5.78 0.77
C GLU A 152 30.62 5.65 1.13
N LEU A 153 30.02 6.69 1.71
CA LEU A 153 28.63 6.67 2.21
C LEU A 153 27.65 7.52 1.38
N ARG A 154 28.15 8.48 0.59
CA ARG A 154 27.30 9.43 -0.13
C ARG A 154 26.53 8.77 -1.27
N PHE A 155 25.30 9.23 -1.45
CA PHE A 155 24.45 8.85 -2.58
C PHE A 155 24.45 9.96 -3.64
N MET A 156 24.93 9.64 -4.84
CA MET A 156 24.92 10.57 -5.99
C MET A 156 24.00 10.06 -7.09
N LYS A 157 23.18 10.95 -7.64
CA LYS A 157 22.44 10.68 -8.88
C LYS A 157 23.19 11.32 -10.06
N ARG A 158 23.44 10.53 -11.10
CA ARG A 158 24.02 11.02 -12.36
C ARG A 158 22.90 11.46 -13.28
N VAL A 159 22.91 12.74 -13.66
CA VAL A 159 22.00 13.28 -14.67
C VAL A 159 22.52 12.88 -16.05
N ILE A 160 21.67 12.25 -16.85
CA ILE A 160 21.95 11.83 -18.23
C ILE A 160 21.00 12.60 -19.14
N LEU A 161 21.49 13.05 -20.29
CA LEU A 161 20.72 13.77 -21.29
C LEU A 161 20.59 12.87 -22.53
N ASP A 162 19.48 12.16 -22.62
CA ASP A 162 19.24 11.19 -23.70
C ASP A 162 18.72 11.88 -24.97
N ASP A 163 17.66 12.69 -24.86
CA ASP A 163 17.14 13.52 -25.96
C ASP A 163 17.24 15.01 -25.61
N VAL A 164 18.09 15.71 -26.35
CA VAL A 164 18.34 17.15 -26.15
C VAL A 164 17.13 17.99 -26.56
N LEU A 165 16.40 17.59 -27.62
CA LEU A 165 15.26 18.35 -28.14
C LEU A 165 14.05 18.21 -27.23
N GLU A 166 13.80 17.01 -26.70
CA GLU A 166 12.71 16.78 -25.76
C GLU A 166 12.98 17.47 -24.42
N ALA A 167 14.22 17.38 -23.92
CA ALA A 167 14.62 18.08 -22.70
C ALA A 167 14.44 19.60 -22.85
N ASP A 168 14.91 20.21 -23.95
CA ASP A 168 14.78 21.66 -24.18
C ASP A 168 13.33 22.13 -24.26
N LYS A 169 12.46 21.37 -24.94
CA LYS A 169 11.01 21.62 -24.97
C LYS A 169 10.42 21.57 -23.56
N THR A 170 10.76 20.54 -22.79
CA THR A 170 10.26 20.35 -21.43
C THR A 170 10.74 21.46 -20.49
N PHE A 171 12.02 21.83 -20.59
CA PHE A 171 12.59 22.96 -19.85
C PHE A 171 11.89 24.27 -20.20
N THR A 172 11.69 24.55 -21.49
CA THR A 172 11.01 25.78 -21.94
C THR A 172 9.55 25.82 -21.49
N MET A 173 8.83 24.70 -21.57
CA MET A 173 7.44 24.61 -21.10
C MET A 173 7.33 24.82 -19.57
N LEU A 174 8.25 24.25 -18.78
CA LEU A 174 8.19 24.32 -17.31
C LEU A 174 8.78 25.61 -16.74
N MET A 175 9.84 26.14 -17.35
CA MET A 175 10.63 27.26 -16.82
C MET A 175 10.49 28.54 -17.65
N GLY A 176 9.89 28.49 -18.85
CA GLY A 176 9.69 29.64 -19.72
C GLY A 176 8.59 30.59 -19.24
N ASP A 177 8.49 31.76 -19.87
CA ASP A 177 7.64 32.85 -19.38
C ASP A 177 6.13 32.60 -19.55
N GLU A 178 5.75 31.70 -20.45
CA GLU A 178 4.35 31.41 -20.74
C GLU A 178 3.70 30.54 -19.67
N THR A 179 2.66 31.07 -19.01
CA THR A 179 1.99 30.40 -17.88
C THR A 179 0.94 29.39 -18.29
N ALA A 180 0.29 29.56 -19.44
CA ALA A 180 -0.76 28.68 -19.95
C ALA A 180 -0.27 27.24 -20.21
N PRO A 181 0.78 27.00 -21.03
CA PRO A 181 1.23 25.64 -21.31
C PRO A 181 1.73 24.93 -20.05
N ARG A 182 2.40 25.65 -19.14
CA ARG A 182 2.83 25.12 -17.85
C ARG A 182 1.66 24.65 -17.00
N ARG A 183 0.59 25.45 -16.91
CA ARG A 183 -0.58 25.13 -16.08
C ARG A 183 -1.31 23.90 -16.61
N GLU A 184 -1.51 23.83 -17.92
CA GLU A 184 -2.13 22.67 -18.57
C GLU A 184 -1.32 21.40 -18.35
N TYR A 185 0.00 21.47 -18.50
CA TYR A 185 0.89 20.34 -18.27
C TYR A 185 0.84 19.82 -16.82
N ILE A 186 0.92 20.73 -15.84
CA ILE A 186 0.84 20.37 -14.41
C ILE A 186 -0.55 19.79 -14.10
N ALA A 187 -1.63 20.40 -14.58
CA ALA A 187 -2.99 19.90 -14.31
C ALA A 187 -3.20 18.49 -14.88
N ALA A 188 -2.64 18.21 -16.06
CA ALA A 188 -2.72 16.89 -16.67
C ALA A 188 -1.87 15.84 -15.92
N HIS A 189 -0.62 16.13 -15.57
CA HIS A 189 0.32 15.08 -15.12
C HIS A 189 0.68 15.11 -13.62
N ALA A 190 0.24 16.11 -12.84
CA ALA A 190 0.64 16.24 -11.43
C ALA A 190 0.24 15.04 -10.54
N HIS A 191 -0.81 14.32 -10.92
CA HIS A 191 -1.30 13.17 -10.17
C HIS A 191 -0.53 11.87 -10.51
N GLU A 192 0.16 11.83 -11.64
CA GLU A 192 0.89 10.67 -12.15
C GLU A 192 2.32 10.58 -11.60
N VAL A 193 2.78 11.61 -10.86
CA VAL A 193 4.16 11.69 -10.33
C VAL A 193 4.51 10.50 -9.43
N GLY A 194 3.54 9.92 -8.74
CA GLY A 194 3.74 8.73 -7.90
C GLY A 194 4.02 7.45 -8.67
N ASP A 195 3.64 7.40 -9.94
CA ASP A 195 3.63 6.19 -10.77
C ASP A 195 4.68 6.23 -11.90
N LEU A 196 5.59 7.21 -11.89
CA LEU A 196 6.59 7.39 -12.95
C LEU A 196 7.61 6.23 -13.04
N ASP A 197 7.82 5.50 -11.94
CA ASP A 197 8.84 4.45 -11.79
C ASP A 197 8.25 3.06 -11.41
N VAL A 198 6.94 2.83 -11.58
CA VAL A 198 6.23 1.58 -11.21
C VAL A 198 6.40 0.47 -12.25
#